data_AF-A0A1Q9JQ45-F1
#
_entry.id   AF-A0A1Q9JQ45-F1
#
_cell.length_a   1.000
_cell.length_b   1.000
_cell.length_c   1.000
_cell.angle_alpha   90.00
_cell.angle_beta   90.00
_cell.angle_gamma   90.00
#
_symmetry.space_group_name_H-M   'P 1'
#
loop_
_entity.id
_entity.type
_entity.pdbx_description
1 polymer ?
#
loop_
_entity_poly.entity_id
_entity_poly.type
_entity_poly.pdbx_seq_one_letter_code
_entity_poly.pdbx_strand_id
1 'polypeptide(L)'
;MLHIKGNYYIQIKKETYILLVKTYDAELHRNIYEIIGKYSSMKAAFDAVIKEMVKKEVRQQDPVSLHEIVHIMRRKYKELYGQIGRCRMNYI
;
A
#
# COMPACT_ATOMS: atom_id res chain seq x y z
N MET A 1 4.94 -6.66 -11.64
CA MET A 1 4.48 -6.41 -10.26
C MET A 1 4.99 -5.03 -9.89
N LEU A 2 4.13 -4.14 -9.40
CA LEU A 2 4.48 -2.78 -9.03
C LEU A 2 4.83 -2.74 -7.53
N HIS A 3 6.04 -2.29 -7.21
CA HIS A 3 6.39 -1.95 -5.83
C HIS A 3 5.79 -0.59 -5.46
N ILE A 4 5.17 -0.51 -4.29
CA ILE A 4 4.45 0.70 -3.86
C ILE A 4 5.26 1.43 -2.79
N LYS A 5 5.34 0.86 -1.58
CA LYS A 5 6.13 1.38 -0.47
C LYS A 5 6.27 0.34 0.64
N GLY A 6 7.43 0.29 1.29
CA GLY A 6 7.74 -0.73 2.29
C GLY A 6 7.60 -2.12 1.69
N ASN A 7 6.76 -2.95 2.31
CA ASN A 7 6.53 -4.32 1.88
C ASN A 7 5.28 -4.50 0.99
N TYR A 8 4.62 -3.43 0.55
CA TYR A 8 3.40 -3.53 -0.24
C TYR A 8 3.68 -3.51 -1.75
N TYR A 9 2.99 -4.38 -2.48
CA TYR A 9 3.11 -4.57 -3.93
C TYR A 9 1.72 -4.69 -4.57
N ILE A 10 1.59 -4.26 -5.82
CA ILE A 10 0.40 -4.51 -6.65
C ILE A 10 0.80 -5.41 -7.83
N GLN A 11 0.25 -6.60 -7.90
CA GLN A 11 0.38 -7.47 -9.07
C GLN A 11 -0.80 -7.24 -10.03
N ILE A 12 -0.50 -6.87 -11.27
CA ILE A 12 -1.51 -6.72 -12.33
C ILE A 12 -1.66 -8.08 -13.02
N LYS A 13 -2.88 -8.61 -13.05
CA LYS A 13 -3.24 -9.82 -13.79
C LYS A 13 -4.48 -9.56 -14.64
N LYS A 14 -4.31 -9.50 -15.96
CA LYS A 14 -5.37 -9.08 -16.90
C LYS A 14 -5.94 -7.72 -16.46
N GLU A 15 -7.17 -7.69 -15.98
CA GLU A 15 -7.89 -6.49 -15.50
C GLU A 15 -8.04 -6.45 -13.98
N THR A 16 -7.36 -7.34 -13.26
CA THR A 16 -7.39 -7.40 -11.79
C THR A 16 -6.09 -6.90 -11.20
N TYR A 17 -6.19 -6.04 -10.19
CA TYR A 17 -5.09 -5.50 -9.41
C TYR A 17 -5.06 -6.21 -8.05
N ILE A 18 -4.05 -7.04 -7.82
CA ILE A 18 -3.90 -7.84 -6.61
C ILE A 18 -2.94 -7.13 -5.67
N LEU A 19 -3.42 -6.71 -4.51
CA LEU A 19 -2.58 -6.16 -3.44
C LEU A 19 -1.91 -7.30 -2.69
N LEU A 20 -0.58 -7.23 -2.60
CA LEU A 20 0.28 -8.17 -1.93
C LEU A 20 1.06 -7.47 -0.82
N VAL A 21 1.33 -8.17 0.27
CA VAL A 21 2.33 -7.78 1.26
C VAL A 21 3.43 -8.82 1.32
N LYS A 22 4.67 -8.34 1.33
CA LYS A 22 5.86 -9.17 1.50
C LYS A 22 6.11 -9.36 2.99
N THR A 23 6.05 -10.61 3.44
CA THR A 23 6.37 -11.02 4.80
C THR A 23 7.53 -12.00 4.75
N TYR A 24 8.34 -12.05 5.81
CA TYR A 24 9.37 -13.06 5.94
C TYR A 24 8.81 -14.20 6.76
N ASP A 25 8.78 -15.39 6.16
CA ASP A 25 8.40 -16.61 6.83
C ASP A 25 9.63 -17.21 7.50
N ALA A 26 9.62 -17.24 8.83
CA ALA A 26 10.73 -17.75 9.63
C ALA A 26 10.83 -19.28 9.58
N GLU A 27 9.73 -20.00 9.36
CA GLU A 27 9.71 -21.47 9.27
C GLU A 27 10.28 -21.94 7.93
N LEU A 28 9.94 -21.23 6.86
CA LEU A 28 10.39 -21.53 5.50
C LEU A 28 11.69 -20.80 5.11
N HIS A 29 12.21 -19.97 6.02
CA HIS A 29 13.38 -19.10 5.83
C HIS A 29 13.35 -18.28 4.52
N ARG A 30 12.17 -17.86 4.07
CA ARG A 30 11.98 -17.21 2.77
C ARG A 30 10.96 -16.08 2.81
N ASN A 31 11.09 -15.15 1.88
CA ASN A 31 10.09 -14.12 1.67
C ASN A 31 8.86 -14.72 0.99
N ILE A 32 7.68 -14.51 1.57
CA ILE A 32 6.39 -14.88 1.00
C ILE A 32 5.60 -13.62 0.64
N TYR A 33 4.68 -13.75 -0.32
CA TYR A 33 3.78 -12.68 -0.72
C TYR A 33 2.36 -13.10 -0.38
N GLU A 34 1.78 -12.45 0.62
CA GLU A 34 0.42 -12.69 1.05
C GLU A 34 -0.55 -11.79 0.26
N ILE A 35 -1.66 -12.36 -0.18
CA ILE A 35 -2.71 -11.62 -0.88
C ILE A 35 -3.59 -10.92 0.16
N ILE A 36 -3.58 -9.60 0.15
CA ILE A 36 -4.46 -8.78 1.00
C ILE A 36 -5.82 -8.58 0.33
N GLY A 37 -5.84 -8.39 -0.99
CA GLY A 37 -7.08 -8.09 -1.70
C GLY A 37 -6.94 -8.05 -3.21
N LYS A 38 -8.08 -8.09 -3.90
CA LYS A 38 -8.19 -7.98 -5.35
C LYS A 38 -9.12 -6.80 -5.69
N TYR A 39 -8.71 -5.99 -6.65
CA TYR A 39 -9.39 -4.76 -7.01
C TYR A 39 -9.58 -4.66 -8.52
N SER A 40 -10.67 -4.01 -8.93
CA SER A 40 -11.04 -3.79 -10.33
C SER A 40 -10.33 -2.59 -10.98
N SER A 41 -9.64 -1.77 -10.19
CA SER A 41 -8.89 -0.63 -10.71
C SER A 41 -7.62 -0.38 -9.92
N MET A 42 -6.63 0.23 -10.59
CA MET A 42 -5.38 0.63 -9.96
C MET A 42 -5.62 1.63 -8.82
N LYS A 43 -6.57 2.56 -9.00
CA LYS A 43 -6.96 3.54 -7.97
C LYS A 43 -7.48 2.84 -6.70
N ALA A 44 -8.39 1.89 -6.84
CA ALA A 44 -8.92 1.14 -5.70
C ALA A 44 -7.83 0.33 -4.98
N ALA A 45 -6.88 -0.24 -5.72
CA ALA A 45 -5.74 -0.93 -5.13
C ALA A 45 -4.81 0.03 -4.36
N PHE A 46 -4.55 1.23 -4.88
CA PHE A 46 -3.78 2.26 -4.17
C PHE A 46 -4.49 2.76 -2.90
N ASP A 47 -5.80 3.02 -2.98
CA ASP A 47 -6.59 3.42 -1.81
C ASP A 47 -6.55 2.36 -0.70
N ALA A 48 -6.57 1.08 -1.09
CA ALA A 48 -6.44 -0.03 -0.15
C ALA A 48 -5.04 -0.11 0.50
N VAL A 49 -3.97 0.10 -0.27
CA VAL A 49 -2.60 0.19 0.29
C VAL A 49 -2.55 1.28 1.37
N ILE A 50 -3.11 2.46 1.09
CA ILE A 50 -3.10 3.58 2.04
C ILE A 50 -3.84 3.20 3.32
N LYS A 51 -5.02 2.58 3.21
CA LYS A 51 -5.80 2.12 4.36
C LYS A 51 -5.02 1.14 5.23
N GLU A 52 -4.34 0.17 4.62
CA GLU A 52 -3.52 -0.80 5.36
C GLU A 52 -2.31 -0.14 6.03
N MET A 53 -1.66 0.82 5.36
CA MET A 53 -0.58 1.60 5.96
C MET A 53 -1.06 2.43 7.16
N VAL A 54 -2.21 3.09 7.05
CA VAL A 54 -2.81 3.88 8.14
C VAL A 54 -3.17 2.97 9.30
N LYS A 55 -3.84 1.84 9.02
CA LYS A 55 -4.21 0.85 10.04
C LYS A 55 -3.00 0.32 10.80
N LYS A 56 -1.89 0.05 10.09
CA LYS A 56 -0.64 -0.38 10.72
C LYS A 56 -0.04 0.71 11.61
N GLU A 57 -0.04 1.97 11.16
CA GLU A 57 0.52 3.09 11.92
C GLU A 57 -0.33 3.43 13.16
N VAL A 58 -1.66 3.45 13.02
CA VAL A 58 -2.59 3.71 14.14
C VAL A 58 -2.47 2.63 15.22
N ARG A 59 -2.35 1.35 14.85
CA ARG A 59 -2.14 0.25 15.81
C ARG A 59 -0.85 0.39 16.64
N GLN A 60 0.14 1.13 16.15
CA GLN A 60 1.42 1.30 16.85
C GLN A 60 1.41 2.49 17.83
N GLN A 61 0.43 3.39 17.74
CA GLN A 61 0.40 4.66 18.48
C GLN A 61 -0.75 4.73 19.49
N ASP A 62 -1.33 3.61 19.90
CA ASP A 62 -2.51 3.57 20.78
C ASP A 62 -2.24 4.29 22.12
N PRO A 63 -3.03 5.32 22.51
CA PRO A 63 -4.23 5.86 21.86
C PRO A 63 -3.96 6.96 20.80
N VAL A 64 -4.65 6.85 19.64
CA VAL A 64 -4.61 7.86 18.55
C VAL A 64 -5.97 8.55 18.41
N SER A 65 -5.99 9.88 18.34
CA SER A 65 -7.23 10.63 18.11
C SER A 65 -7.71 10.54 16.66
N LEU A 66 -9.02 10.69 16.44
CA LEU A 66 -9.61 10.68 15.09
C LEU A 66 -9.00 11.76 14.17
N HIS A 67 -8.65 12.91 14.74
CA HIS A 67 -7.98 14.00 14.04
C HIS A 67 -6.59 13.59 13.53
N GLU A 68 -5.81 12.89 14.35
CA GLU A 68 -4.50 12.35 13.95
C GLU A 68 -4.62 11.28 12.86
N ILE A 69 -5.63 10.42 12.93
CA ILE A 69 -5.91 9.44 11.86
C ILE A 69 -6.13 10.15 10.51
N VAL A 70 -6.92 11.23 10.49
CA VAL A 70 -7.15 12.03 9.27
C VAL A 70 -5.84 12.66 8.77
N HIS A 71 -5.00 13.17 9.67
CA HIS A 71 -3.68 13.70 9.30
C HIS A 71 -2.76 12.62 8.71
N ILE A 72 -2.71 11.44 9.31
CA ILE A 72 -1.92 10.30 8.82
C ILE A 72 -2.42 9.90 7.43
N MET A 73 -3.74 9.76 7.24
CA MET A 73 -4.33 9.46 5.93
C MET A 73 -3.92 10.48 4.87
N ARG A 74 -4.11 11.79 5.13
CA ARG A 74 -3.74 12.86 4.20
C ARG A 74 -2.26 12.80 3.84
N ARG A 75 -1.38 12.55 4.82
CA ARG A 75 0.06 12.42 4.60
C ARG A 75 0.38 11.23 3.69
N LYS A 76 -0.17 10.04 3.96
CA LYS A 76 0.05 8.84 3.13
C LYS A 76 -0.49 9.02 1.70
N TYR A 77 -1.64 9.65 1.54
CA TYR A 77 -2.18 10.01 0.23
C TYR A 77 -1.22 10.91 -0.55
N LYS A 78 -0.69 11.97 0.08
CA LYS A 78 0.28 12.87 -0.54
C LYS A 78 1.59 12.18 -0.89
N GLU A 79 2.08 11.29 -0.04
CA GLU A 79 3.30 10.51 -0.31
C GLU A 79 3.13 9.59 -1.51
N LEU A 80 2.02 8.86 -1.59
CA LEU A 80 1.80 7.89 -2.67
C LEU A 80 1.41 8.55 -3.99
N TYR A 81 0.42 9.43 -3.99
CA TYR A 81 0.00 10.12 -5.22
C TYR A 81 1.00 11.20 -5.66
N GLY A 82 1.70 11.83 -4.72
CA GLY A 82 2.79 12.76 -5.05
C GLY A 82 4.00 12.07 -5.69
N GLN A 83 4.28 10.81 -5.33
CA GLN A 83 5.29 9.99 -6.02
C GLN A 83 4.82 9.53 -7.41
N ILE A 84 3.55 9.16 -7.56
CA ILE A 84 2.98 8.80 -8.88
C ILE A 84 3.01 10.01 -9.84
N GLY A 85 2.78 11.22 -9.34
CA GLY A 85 2.92 12.46 -10.12
C GLY A 85 4.35 12.70 -10.64
N ARG A 86 5.38 12.25 -9.91
CA ARG A 86 6.78 12.30 -10.37
C ARG A 86 7.16 11.16 -11.32
N CYS A 87 6.51 10.00 -11.23
CA CYS A 87 6.72 8.89 -12.19
C CYS A 87 6.09 9.14 -13.57
N ARG A 88 5.15 10.09 -13.72
CA ARG A 88 4.58 10.47 -15.02
C ARG A 88 5.51 11.33 -15.90
N MET A 89 6.71 11.69 -15.44
CA MET A 89 7.67 12.52 -16.19
C MET A 89 8.83 11.76 -16.86
N ASN A 90 8.85 10.42 -16.84
CA ASN A 90 9.93 9.61 -17.44
C ASN A 90 9.45 8.63 -18.53
N TYR A 91 8.29 8.89 -19.14
CA TYR A 91 7.79 8.11 -20.29
C TYR A 91 7.22 9.02 -21.38
N ILE A 92 7.99 10.02 -21.80
CA ILE A 92 7.85 10.67 -23.11
C ILE A 92 9.22 10.67 -23.75
#